data_AF-A0A9D3TDQ2-F1
#
_entry.id   AF-A0A9D3TDQ2-F1
#
_cell.length_a   1.000
_cell.length_b   1.000
_cell.length_c   1.000
_cell.angle_alpha   90.00
_cell.angle_beta   90.00
_cell.angle_gamma   90.00
#
_symmetry.space_group_name_H-M   'P 1'
#
loop_
_entity.id
_entity.type
_entity.pdbx_description
1 polymer ?
#
loop_
_entity_poly.entity_id
_entity_poly.type
_entity_poly.pdbx_seq_one_letter_code
_entity_poly.pdbx_strand_id
1 'polypeptide(L)'
;MSDIRHSLLRRDALSAAKEVLYHLDIYFSSQLQNTAVPIVDKGTIELVEEFIFHVPKDRSVQPKRMNCVQELQLLEIMCSYFQEQSKDAVRQIIFSALFSPQGNKADDNRMAMLGKLVSMAVAVCRVPILECAASWLQRSHAVYCVRLAKVLVDDYCSLVPGSVQTLQQIFSASPRFCCQFITAVTALYDLSSEDLIPPFDLLEMVVTWIFDDPRLTLITFLNTPISANLPLGCLDLTPLLGLVRWCVKSPLAYKKNLKPSLSNGHTGKLPREAVECEGADRDSQPLYSKLHLSVLQVLMMLQVHLTEKNLFGRLGLLLFEHVAQLVEELGRLVDELNPLNATKEIELSLDRLAQALQVAMAAGALLCGRDDLRSLCSRLPHNNLLQLVMSGPVQQPPHSPYQPGFYPHIHTPPLGYPPRPAAVAHPTISAHAPLPTHTAHPAHNTHPSHPSQTFLPGMTFPYRPIR
;
A
#
# COMPACT_ATOMS: atom_id res chain seq x y z
N MET A 1 -36.20 2.70 5.12
CA MET A 1 -35.29 3.68 5.77
C MET A 1 -36.01 4.84 6.45
N SER A 2 -37.13 5.35 5.91
CA SER A 2 -37.93 6.43 6.54
C SER A 2 -38.41 6.08 7.95
N ASP A 3 -38.90 4.86 8.16
CA ASP A 3 -39.45 4.45 9.47
C ASP A 3 -38.36 4.30 10.53
N ILE A 4 -37.19 3.78 10.12
CA ILE A 4 -35.99 3.70 10.96
C ILE A 4 -35.56 5.11 11.36
N ARG A 5 -35.46 6.03 10.40
CA ARG A 5 -35.11 7.44 10.68
C ARG A 5 -36.08 8.07 11.69
N HIS A 6 -37.39 7.87 11.55
CA HIS A 6 -38.38 8.40 12.49
C HIS A 6 -38.25 7.82 13.91
N SER A 7 -37.89 6.54 14.04
CA SER A 7 -37.57 5.91 15.33
C SER A 7 -36.34 6.55 15.98
N LEU A 8 -35.27 6.76 15.20
CA LEU A 8 -34.00 7.30 15.67
C LEU A 8 -34.10 8.76 16.13
N LEU A 9 -34.92 9.59 15.48
CA LEU A 9 -35.13 11.00 15.85
C LEU A 9 -35.67 11.20 17.27
N ARG A 10 -36.28 10.18 17.87
CA ARG A 10 -36.84 10.24 19.23
C ARG A 10 -35.83 9.87 20.33
N ARG A 11 -34.62 9.45 19.95
CA ARG A 11 -33.59 8.96 20.87
C ARG A 11 -32.54 10.02 21.14
N ASP A 12 -31.80 9.86 22.24
CA ASP A 12 -30.55 10.60 22.42
C ASP A 12 -29.49 10.13 21.39
N ALA A 13 -28.46 10.96 21.20
CA ALA A 13 -27.43 10.74 20.18
C ALA A 13 -26.74 9.37 20.28
N LEU A 14 -26.38 8.93 21.49
CA LEU A 14 -25.64 7.68 21.69
C LEU A 14 -26.54 6.46 21.49
N SER A 15 -27.77 6.53 22.02
CA SER A 15 -28.77 5.49 21.79
C SER A 15 -29.19 5.39 20.32
N ALA A 16 -29.22 6.50 19.59
CA ALA A 16 -29.47 6.52 18.15
C ALA A 16 -28.30 5.87 17.39
N ALA A 17 -27.06 6.25 17.70
CA ALA A 17 -25.87 5.66 17.06
C ALA A 17 -25.78 4.13 17.29
N LYS A 18 -26.04 3.66 18.52
CA LYS A 18 -26.08 2.23 18.84
C LYS A 18 -27.15 1.49 18.03
N GLU A 19 -28.34 2.07 17.90
CA GLU A 19 -29.44 1.49 17.13
C GLU A 19 -29.15 1.49 15.62
N VAL A 20 -28.46 2.52 15.11
CA VAL A 20 -27.99 2.52 13.72
C VAL A 20 -27.05 1.35 13.47
N LEU A 21 -26.03 1.14 14.31
CA LEU A 21 -25.12 0.00 14.17
C LEU A 21 -25.87 -1.34 14.19
N TYR A 22 -26.84 -1.49 15.09
CA TYR A 22 -27.69 -2.68 15.16
C TYR A 22 -28.53 -2.90 13.88
N HIS A 23 -29.14 -1.84 13.33
CA HIS A 23 -29.88 -1.95 12.08
C HIS A 23 -28.98 -2.27 10.88
N LEU A 24 -27.80 -1.67 10.81
CA LEU A 24 -26.80 -2.01 9.79
C LEU A 24 -26.37 -3.47 9.89
N ASP A 25 -26.20 -3.97 11.11
CA ASP A 25 -25.85 -5.36 11.38
C ASP A 25 -26.85 -6.34 10.78
N ILE A 26 -28.14 -6.13 11.06
CA ILE A 26 -29.23 -6.94 10.53
C ILE A 26 -29.29 -6.82 9.01
N TYR A 27 -29.22 -5.58 8.50
CA TYR A 27 -29.32 -5.29 7.07
C TYR A 27 -28.21 -6.00 6.27
N PHE A 28 -26.95 -5.83 6.68
CA PHE A 28 -25.82 -6.41 5.97
C PHE A 28 -25.67 -7.91 6.22
N SER A 29 -26.02 -8.42 7.40
CA SER A 29 -26.12 -9.86 7.65
C SER A 29 -27.11 -10.53 6.71
N SER A 30 -28.27 -9.91 6.48
CA SER A 30 -29.28 -10.41 5.55
C SER A 30 -28.84 -10.28 4.08
N GLN A 31 -28.25 -9.13 3.70
CA GLN A 31 -27.74 -8.95 2.34
C GLN A 31 -26.69 -10.00 1.97
N LEU A 32 -25.72 -10.28 2.85
CA LEU A 32 -24.66 -11.25 2.59
C LEU A 32 -25.15 -12.70 2.45
N GLN A 33 -26.33 -13.01 2.99
CA GLN A 33 -26.98 -14.32 2.78
C GLN A 33 -27.64 -14.42 1.40
N ASN A 34 -28.10 -13.30 0.86
CA ASN A 34 -28.91 -13.25 -0.36
C ASN A 34 -28.14 -12.84 -1.62
N THR A 35 -27.01 -12.14 -1.46
CA THR A 35 -26.25 -11.54 -2.56
C THR A 35 -24.75 -11.75 -2.36
N ALA A 36 -24.03 -12.14 -3.41
CA ALA A 36 -22.58 -12.38 -3.35
C ALA A 36 -21.74 -11.09 -3.21
N VAL A 37 -22.24 -9.96 -3.70
CA VAL A 37 -21.58 -8.64 -3.59
C VAL A 37 -22.52 -7.68 -2.88
N PRO A 38 -22.27 -7.37 -1.61
CA PRO A 38 -23.13 -6.46 -0.86
C PRO A 38 -22.87 -5.01 -1.28
N ILE A 39 -23.94 -4.23 -1.43
CA ILE A 39 -23.89 -2.83 -1.87
C ILE A 39 -24.35 -1.94 -0.71
N VAL A 40 -23.56 -0.93 -0.38
CA VAL A 40 -23.97 0.12 0.56
C VAL A 40 -24.84 1.12 -0.18
N ASP A 41 -26.13 1.15 0.11
CA ASP A 41 -27.07 2.06 -0.54
C ASP A 41 -26.99 3.49 0.03
N LYS A 42 -27.47 4.46 -0.75
CA LYS A 42 -27.47 5.88 -0.36
C LYS A 42 -28.24 6.14 0.93
N GLY A 43 -29.34 5.43 1.19
CA GLY A 43 -30.13 5.60 2.40
C GLY A 43 -29.37 5.18 3.66
N THR A 44 -28.55 4.12 3.55
CA THR A 44 -27.63 3.70 4.62
C THR A 44 -26.59 4.78 4.92
N ILE A 45 -25.96 5.35 3.88
CA ILE A 45 -24.99 6.44 4.03
C ILE A 45 -25.62 7.65 4.71
N GLU A 46 -26.83 8.05 4.32
CA GLU A 46 -27.55 9.18 4.93
C GLU A 46 -27.88 8.96 6.42
N LEU A 47 -28.23 7.75 6.83
CA LEU A 47 -28.46 7.44 8.25
C LEU A 47 -27.16 7.55 9.06
N VAL A 48 -26.07 7.03 8.52
CA VAL A 48 -24.75 7.10 9.15
C VAL A 48 -24.31 8.57 9.30
N GLU A 49 -24.48 9.39 8.28
CA GLU A 49 -24.15 10.82 8.32
C GLU A 49 -24.97 11.57 9.36
N GLU A 50 -26.28 11.33 9.42
CA GLU A 50 -27.19 12.04 10.30
C GLU A 50 -27.01 11.63 11.78
N PHE A 51 -26.85 10.34 12.07
CA PHE A 51 -26.93 9.82 13.45
C PHE A 51 -25.58 9.40 14.06
N ILE A 52 -24.53 9.15 13.24
CA ILE A 52 -23.19 8.85 13.75
C ILE A 52 -22.30 10.09 13.62
N PHE A 53 -22.26 10.70 12.44
CA PHE A 53 -21.40 11.87 12.18
C PHE A 53 -22.08 13.21 12.43
N HIS A 54 -23.36 13.21 12.83
CA HIS A 54 -24.14 14.40 13.20
C HIS A 54 -24.11 15.50 12.13
N VAL A 55 -24.09 15.10 10.86
CA VAL A 55 -24.13 15.99 9.70
C VAL A 55 -25.59 16.33 9.39
N PRO A 56 -26.02 17.60 9.52
CA PRO A 56 -27.40 17.98 9.29
C PRO A 56 -27.80 17.74 7.83
N LYS A 57 -28.98 17.14 7.61
CA LYS A 57 -29.59 17.09 6.27
C LYS A 57 -30.01 18.46 5.75
N ASP A 58 -30.38 19.35 6.66
CA ASP A 58 -30.92 20.67 6.34
C ASP A 58 -29.90 21.77 6.71
N ARG A 59 -29.55 22.63 5.74
CA ARG A 59 -28.53 23.68 5.90
C ARG A 59 -28.92 24.73 6.95
N SER A 60 -30.20 24.79 7.29
CA SER A 60 -30.78 25.73 8.25
C SER A 60 -30.61 25.31 9.71
N VAL A 61 -30.25 24.05 9.98
CA VAL A 61 -30.13 23.51 11.33
C VAL A 61 -28.66 23.49 11.75
N GLN A 62 -28.35 24.17 12.86
CA GLN A 62 -27.01 24.15 13.45
C GLN A 62 -26.63 22.71 13.85
N PRO A 63 -25.44 22.21 13.46
CA PRO A 63 -25.00 20.88 13.84
C PRO A 63 -24.86 20.78 15.35
N LYS A 64 -25.60 19.84 15.96
CA LYS A 64 -25.48 19.52 17.38
C LYS A 64 -24.23 18.66 17.56
N ARG A 65 -23.10 19.31 17.79
CA ARG A 65 -21.81 18.65 17.98
C ARG A 65 -21.81 17.88 19.30
N MET A 66 -21.35 16.63 19.27
CA MET A 66 -21.11 15.86 20.49
C MET A 66 -20.00 16.51 21.31
N ASN A 67 -20.11 16.44 22.64
CA ASN A 67 -19.01 16.82 23.53
C ASN A 67 -17.95 15.69 23.59
N CYS A 68 -16.78 15.96 24.18
CA CYS A 68 -15.68 15.00 24.21
C CYS A 68 -16.03 13.69 24.94
N VAL A 69 -16.84 13.75 26.01
CA VAL A 69 -17.26 12.56 26.77
C VAL A 69 -18.20 11.70 25.93
N GLN A 70 -19.15 12.31 25.25
CA GLN A 70 -20.06 11.61 24.33
C GLN A 70 -19.28 11.01 23.16
N GLU A 71 -18.29 11.72 22.61
CA GLU A 71 -17.45 11.20 21.53
C GLU A 71 -16.66 9.97 21.99
N LEU A 72 -16.08 10.00 23.19
CA LEU A 72 -15.43 8.83 23.78
C LEU A 72 -16.40 7.67 23.98
N GLN A 73 -17.60 7.92 24.49
CA GLN A 73 -18.64 6.90 24.65
C GLN A 73 -19.08 6.30 23.31
N LEU A 74 -19.14 7.10 22.24
CA LEU A 74 -19.41 6.58 20.90
C LEU A 74 -18.27 5.70 20.39
N LEU A 75 -17.01 6.08 20.60
CA LEU A 75 -15.87 5.23 20.28
C LEU A 75 -15.92 3.91 21.05
N GLU A 76 -16.30 3.91 22.33
CA GLU A 76 -16.49 2.69 23.13
C GLU A 76 -17.63 1.81 22.57
N ILE A 77 -18.75 2.41 22.17
CA ILE A 77 -19.86 1.70 21.52
C ILE A 77 -19.38 1.04 20.22
N MET A 78 -18.65 1.77 19.37
CA MET A 78 -18.10 1.25 18.13
C MET A 78 -17.10 0.12 18.38
N CYS A 79 -16.22 0.28 19.36
CA CYS A 79 -15.27 -0.76 19.75
C CYS A 79 -15.96 -2.03 20.23
N SER A 80 -16.97 -1.89 21.10
CA SER A 80 -17.74 -3.02 21.62
C SER A 80 -18.46 -3.73 20.48
N TYR A 81 -19.11 -2.97 19.58
CA TYR A 81 -19.77 -3.52 18.40
C TYR A 81 -18.82 -4.35 17.52
N PHE A 82 -17.67 -3.78 17.13
CA PHE A 82 -16.73 -4.47 16.25
C PHE A 82 -16.08 -5.69 16.92
N GLN A 83 -15.90 -5.64 18.24
CA GLN A 83 -15.39 -6.77 19.04
C GLN A 83 -16.41 -7.92 19.14
N GLU A 84 -17.70 -7.60 19.28
CA GLU A 84 -18.77 -8.58 19.45
C GLU A 84 -19.24 -9.20 18.12
N GLN A 85 -19.12 -8.47 17.00
CA GLN A 85 -19.52 -9.00 15.69
C GLN A 85 -18.59 -10.15 15.26
N SER A 86 -19.11 -11.38 15.24
CA SER A 86 -18.40 -12.61 14.88
C SER A 86 -18.14 -12.81 13.38
N LYS A 87 -18.92 -12.18 12.50
CA LYS A 87 -18.83 -12.32 11.04
C LYS A 87 -17.92 -11.26 10.44
N ASP A 88 -16.70 -11.65 10.06
CA ASP A 88 -15.72 -10.72 9.48
C ASP A 88 -16.24 -9.96 8.26
N ALA A 89 -16.98 -10.62 7.37
CA ALA A 89 -17.57 -9.95 6.20
C ALA A 89 -18.56 -8.82 6.57
N VAL A 90 -19.37 -9.03 7.61
CA VAL A 90 -20.29 -8.00 8.15
C VAL A 90 -19.50 -6.86 8.79
N ARG A 91 -18.45 -7.20 9.53
CA ARG A 91 -17.54 -6.23 10.15
C ARG A 91 -16.93 -5.30 9.10
N GLN A 92 -16.38 -5.87 8.03
CA GLN A 92 -15.72 -5.14 6.95
C GLN A 92 -16.66 -4.22 6.17
N ILE A 93 -17.88 -4.67 5.88
CA ILE A 93 -18.83 -3.82 5.16
C ILE A 93 -19.37 -2.69 6.02
N ILE A 94 -19.61 -2.93 7.31
CA ILE A 94 -20.04 -1.85 8.21
C ILE A 94 -18.94 -0.84 8.41
N PHE A 95 -17.69 -1.29 8.58
CA PHE A 95 -16.54 -0.38 8.62
C PHE A 95 -16.44 0.47 7.34
N SER A 96 -16.66 -0.14 6.18
CA SER A 96 -16.68 0.56 4.89
C SER A 96 -17.86 1.55 4.78
N ALA A 97 -19.07 1.17 5.19
CA ALA A 97 -20.23 2.07 5.22
C ALA A 97 -20.03 3.29 6.14
N LEU A 98 -19.27 3.10 7.23
CA LEU A 98 -18.92 4.17 8.17
C LEU A 98 -17.82 5.08 7.65
N PHE A 99 -16.77 4.53 7.02
CA PHE A 99 -15.52 5.27 6.83
C PHE A 99 -15.04 5.38 5.38
N SER A 100 -15.66 4.70 4.42
CA SER A 100 -15.33 4.94 3.01
C SER A 100 -15.72 6.37 2.61
N PRO A 101 -14.79 7.15 2.02
CA PRO A 101 -15.07 8.52 1.58
C PRO A 101 -16.24 8.58 0.60
N GLN A 102 -17.10 9.57 0.74
CA GLN A 102 -18.28 9.79 -0.09
C GLN A 102 -18.11 10.97 -1.06
N GLY A 103 -17.00 11.72 -0.97
CA GLY A 103 -16.74 12.92 -1.77
C GLY A 103 -17.59 14.12 -1.31
N ASN A 104 -17.96 14.15 -0.03
CA ASN A 104 -18.84 15.16 0.53
C ASN A 104 -18.27 15.78 1.82
N LYS A 105 -18.94 16.79 2.37
CA LYS A 105 -18.47 17.51 3.58
C LYS A 105 -18.41 16.65 4.84
N ALA A 106 -19.09 15.49 4.86
CA ALA A 106 -19.05 14.57 5.99
C ALA A 106 -17.72 13.81 6.07
N ASP A 107 -16.93 13.76 4.99
CA ASP A 107 -15.68 13.00 4.95
C ASP A 107 -14.66 13.47 5.99
N ASP A 108 -14.63 14.75 6.34
CA ASP A 108 -13.74 15.23 7.41
C ASP A 108 -14.15 14.73 8.80
N ASN A 109 -15.46 14.65 9.07
CA ASN A 109 -15.96 14.05 10.31
C ASN A 109 -15.71 12.54 10.34
N ARG A 110 -15.90 11.84 9.20
CA ARG A 110 -15.57 10.42 9.05
C ARG A 110 -14.10 10.17 9.34
N MET A 111 -13.21 10.95 8.74
CA MET A 111 -11.76 10.83 8.93
C MET A 111 -11.33 11.13 10.35
N ALA A 112 -11.89 12.17 10.99
CA ALA A 112 -11.58 12.49 12.38
C ALA A 112 -12.00 11.36 13.33
N MET A 113 -13.19 10.80 13.15
CA MET A 113 -13.68 9.66 13.94
C MET A 113 -12.88 8.39 13.66
N LEU A 114 -12.53 8.12 12.39
CA LEU A 114 -11.69 6.98 12.00
C LEU A 114 -10.33 7.04 12.69
N GLY A 115 -9.67 8.20 12.67
CA GLY A 115 -8.39 8.41 13.34
C GLY A 115 -8.47 8.08 14.83
N LYS A 116 -9.48 8.62 15.53
CA LYS A 116 -9.70 8.35 16.95
C LYS A 116 -10.03 6.89 17.23
N LEU A 117 -10.85 6.25 16.39
CA LEU A 117 -11.22 4.84 16.55
C LEU A 117 -10.02 3.91 16.36
N VAL A 118 -9.22 4.12 15.32
CA VAL A 118 -8.03 3.29 15.05
C VAL A 118 -6.95 3.57 16.09
N SER A 119 -6.77 4.82 16.50
CA SER A 119 -5.85 5.18 17.60
C SER A 119 -6.28 4.48 18.90
N MET A 120 -7.55 4.55 19.29
CA MET A 120 -8.04 3.83 20.47
C MET A 120 -7.91 2.31 20.31
N ALA A 121 -8.16 1.76 19.12
CA ALA A 121 -8.00 0.34 18.83
C ALA A 121 -6.54 -0.14 18.97
N VAL A 122 -5.56 0.70 18.64
CA VAL A 122 -4.14 0.44 18.94
C VAL A 122 -3.94 0.44 20.46
N ALA A 123 -4.40 1.48 21.17
CA ALA A 123 -4.19 1.62 22.61
C ALA A 123 -4.74 0.45 23.44
N VAL A 124 -5.91 -0.08 23.05
CA VAL A 124 -6.57 -1.20 23.75
C VAL A 124 -6.53 -2.51 22.97
N CYS A 125 -5.62 -2.63 21.99
CA CYS A 125 -5.34 -3.84 21.20
C CYS A 125 -6.61 -4.53 20.61
N ARG A 126 -7.50 -3.76 19.97
CA ARG A 126 -8.74 -4.26 19.34
C ARG A 126 -8.49 -4.77 17.93
N VAL A 127 -7.94 -5.98 17.83
CA VAL A 127 -7.61 -6.66 16.56
C VAL A 127 -8.75 -6.62 15.51
N PRO A 128 -10.03 -6.87 15.85
CA PRO A 128 -11.15 -6.77 14.91
C PRO A 128 -11.22 -5.45 14.12
N ILE A 129 -10.90 -4.33 14.77
CA ILE A 129 -10.93 -3.00 14.17
C ILE A 129 -9.68 -2.76 13.33
N LEU A 130 -8.53 -3.24 13.81
CA LEU A 130 -7.25 -3.12 13.10
C LEU A 130 -7.28 -3.91 11.77
N GLU A 131 -7.92 -5.08 11.74
CA GLU A 131 -8.13 -5.85 10.49
C GLU A 131 -9.09 -5.14 9.52
N CYS A 132 -10.09 -4.43 10.03
CA CYS A 132 -10.94 -3.57 9.22
C CYS A 132 -10.17 -2.35 8.69
N ALA A 133 -9.38 -1.69 9.53
CA ALA A 133 -8.54 -0.57 9.14
C ALA A 133 -7.49 -0.98 8.10
N ALA A 134 -6.91 -2.18 8.20
CA ALA A 134 -5.99 -2.75 7.22
C ALA A 134 -6.67 -2.89 5.85
N SER A 135 -7.87 -3.47 5.82
CA SER A 135 -8.65 -3.63 4.58
C SER A 135 -9.08 -2.28 4.00
N TRP A 136 -9.42 -1.32 4.86
CA TRP A 136 -9.76 0.04 4.47
C TRP A 136 -8.56 0.78 3.87
N LEU A 137 -7.38 0.71 4.49
CA LEU A 137 -6.13 1.30 4.00
C LEU A 137 -5.75 0.76 2.62
N GLN A 138 -5.97 -0.55 2.40
CA GLN A 138 -5.67 -1.20 1.13
C GLN A 138 -6.58 -0.70 -0.01
N ARG A 139 -7.84 -0.37 0.28
CA ARG A 139 -8.86 -0.06 -0.75
C ARG A 139 -9.19 1.42 -0.89
N SER A 140 -8.69 2.26 0.01
CA SER A 140 -8.95 3.70 0.02
C SER A 140 -7.90 4.46 -0.79
N HIS A 141 -8.30 5.64 -1.27
CA HIS A 141 -7.39 6.52 -1.99
C HIS A 141 -6.24 6.98 -1.08
N ALA A 142 -5.02 7.04 -1.62
CA ALA A 142 -3.78 7.27 -0.89
C ALA A 142 -3.82 8.50 0.03
N VAL A 143 -4.46 9.58 -0.40
CA VAL A 143 -4.64 10.83 0.39
C VAL A 143 -5.33 10.58 1.73
N TYR A 144 -6.32 9.68 1.80
CA TYR A 144 -6.99 9.37 3.07
C TYR A 144 -6.14 8.42 3.92
N CYS A 145 -5.41 7.50 3.29
CA CYS A 145 -4.51 6.58 3.99
C CYS A 145 -3.36 7.32 4.70
N VAL A 146 -2.72 8.28 4.02
CA VAL A 146 -1.66 9.09 4.63
C VAL A 146 -2.20 10.01 5.73
N ARG A 147 -3.45 10.50 5.63
CA ARG A 147 -4.12 11.25 6.72
C ARG A 147 -4.30 10.39 7.97
N LEU A 148 -4.77 9.15 7.82
CA LEU A 148 -4.90 8.22 8.94
C LEU A 148 -3.53 7.88 9.54
N ALA A 149 -2.54 7.59 8.69
CA ALA A 149 -1.19 7.30 9.14
C ALA A 149 -0.59 8.47 9.93
N LYS A 150 -0.80 9.71 9.47
CA LYS A 150 -0.34 10.92 10.17
C LYS A 150 -0.92 11.03 11.58
N VAL A 151 -2.23 10.79 11.75
CA VAL A 151 -2.87 10.81 13.09
C VAL A 151 -2.19 9.81 14.03
N LEU A 152 -1.91 8.59 13.56
CA LEU A 152 -1.27 7.57 14.39
C LEU A 152 0.19 7.90 14.69
N VAL A 153 0.93 8.46 13.74
CA VAL A 153 2.30 8.91 13.99
C VAL A 153 2.32 10.06 14.98
N ASP A 154 1.40 11.01 14.88
CA ASP A 154 1.25 12.10 15.84
C ASP A 154 0.96 11.54 17.24
N ASP A 155 -0.02 10.64 17.39
CA ASP A 155 -0.41 10.06 18.68
C ASP A 155 0.69 9.19 19.32
N TYR A 156 1.38 8.36 18.51
CA TYR A 156 2.25 7.31 19.01
C TYR A 156 3.75 7.57 18.89
N CYS A 157 4.16 8.47 18.00
CA CYS A 157 5.59 8.72 17.74
C CYS A 157 6.00 10.16 18.06
N SER A 158 5.06 11.11 18.14
CA SER A 158 5.38 12.54 18.27
C SER A 158 4.86 13.18 19.57
N LEU A 159 3.59 12.98 19.92
CA LEU A 159 2.92 13.77 20.97
C LEU A 159 3.12 13.22 22.39
N VAL A 160 3.20 11.90 22.55
CA VAL A 160 3.25 11.25 23.87
C VAL A 160 4.56 10.46 24.01
N PRO A 161 5.50 10.87 24.86
CA PRO A 161 6.74 10.12 25.07
C PRO A 161 6.47 8.67 25.51
N GLY A 162 7.12 7.71 24.86
CA GLY A 162 7.01 6.29 25.16
C GLY A 162 5.79 5.57 24.57
N SER A 163 4.81 6.29 23.98
CA SER A 163 3.63 5.65 23.40
C SER A 163 3.95 4.77 22.19
N VAL A 164 5.13 4.94 21.55
CA VAL A 164 5.59 4.10 20.44
C VAL A 164 5.60 2.61 20.78
N GLN A 165 5.82 2.27 22.05
CA GLN A 165 5.81 0.88 22.54
C GLN A 165 4.43 0.23 22.39
N THR A 166 3.35 1.00 22.59
CA THR A 166 1.98 0.54 22.37
C THR A 166 1.74 0.21 20.91
N LEU A 167 2.20 1.06 19.99
CA LEU A 167 2.10 0.79 18.56
C LEU A 167 2.97 -0.41 18.16
N GLN A 168 4.19 -0.51 18.70
CA GLN A 168 5.12 -1.63 18.46
C GLN A 168 4.50 -3.00 18.78
N GLN A 169 3.70 -3.10 19.84
CA GLN A 169 3.04 -4.36 20.26
C GLN A 169 2.03 -4.87 19.22
N ILE A 170 1.46 -4.00 18.40
CA ILE A 170 0.45 -4.36 17.38
C ILE A 170 1.00 -5.31 16.33
N PHE A 171 2.31 -5.29 16.08
CA PHE A 171 2.95 -6.20 15.13
C PHE A 171 2.62 -7.67 15.37
N SER A 172 2.56 -8.08 16.64
CA SER A 172 2.21 -9.46 17.01
C SER A 172 0.72 -9.78 16.87
N ALA A 173 -0.15 -8.76 16.98
CA ALA A 173 -1.59 -8.91 17.05
C ALA A 173 -2.29 -8.74 15.69
N SER A 174 -1.85 -7.78 14.87
CA SER A 174 -2.39 -7.52 13.53
C SER A 174 -1.25 -7.16 12.55
N PRO A 175 -0.50 -8.16 12.05
CA PRO A 175 0.57 -7.93 11.07
C PRO A 175 0.05 -7.31 9.76
N ARG A 176 -1.21 -7.60 9.40
CA ARG A 176 -1.84 -7.06 8.20
C ARG A 176 -2.03 -5.56 8.29
N PHE A 177 -2.44 -5.06 9.46
CA PHE A 177 -2.50 -3.63 9.74
C PHE A 177 -1.11 -3.00 9.70
N CYS A 178 -0.11 -3.60 10.35
CA CYS A 178 1.26 -3.09 10.34
C CYS A 178 1.82 -2.97 8.91
N CYS A 179 1.59 -3.97 8.05
CA CYS A 179 2.00 -3.88 6.63
C CYS A 179 1.38 -2.67 5.93
N GLN A 180 0.07 -2.46 6.09
CA GLN A 180 -0.65 -1.34 5.46
C GLN A 180 -0.26 0.02 6.07
N PHE A 181 0.01 0.04 7.37
CA PHE A 181 0.53 1.21 8.05
C PHE A 181 1.91 1.60 7.51
N ILE A 182 2.84 0.65 7.35
CA ILE A 182 4.15 0.90 6.71
C ILE A 182 3.96 1.47 5.30
N THR A 183 3.07 0.88 4.50
CA THR A 183 2.78 1.40 3.15
C THR A 183 2.30 2.86 3.21
N ALA A 184 1.41 3.18 4.14
CA ALA A 184 0.89 4.54 4.31
C ALA A 184 1.95 5.53 4.84
N VAL A 185 2.76 5.16 5.83
CA VAL A 185 3.78 6.08 6.37
C VAL A 185 4.93 6.31 5.40
N THR A 186 5.29 5.32 4.58
CA THR A 186 6.33 5.48 3.55
C THR A 186 5.84 6.28 2.34
N ALA A 187 4.52 6.39 2.14
CA ALA A 187 3.90 7.33 1.23
C ALA A 187 3.74 8.75 1.82
N LEU A 188 3.54 8.86 3.14
CA LEU A 188 3.44 10.13 3.86
C LEU A 188 4.80 10.84 3.96
N TYR A 189 5.84 10.14 4.43
CA TYR A 189 7.18 10.67 4.62
C TYR A 189 8.06 10.33 3.42
N ASP A 190 8.01 11.14 2.37
CA ASP A 190 8.68 10.86 1.10
C ASP A 190 10.12 11.41 1.02
N LEU A 191 10.60 12.06 2.08
CA LEU A 191 11.89 12.77 2.16
C LEU A 191 12.06 13.87 1.09
N SER A 192 10.99 14.50 0.63
CA SER A 192 11.06 15.64 -0.30
C SER A 192 11.38 16.98 0.41
N SER A 193 10.97 17.12 1.67
CA SER A 193 11.26 18.26 2.54
C SER A 193 11.61 17.81 3.97
N GLU A 194 12.06 18.75 4.81
CA GLU A 194 12.40 18.51 6.21
C GLU A 194 11.21 17.95 7.02
N ASP A 195 10.03 18.54 6.86
CA ASP A 195 8.79 18.08 7.52
C ASP A 195 8.32 16.68 7.07
N LEU A 196 8.88 16.18 5.96
CA LEU A 196 8.55 14.89 5.35
C LEU A 196 9.65 13.85 5.56
N ILE A 197 10.58 14.11 6.48
CA ILE A 197 11.48 13.08 7.03
C ILE A 197 10.73 12.31 8.13
N PRO A 198 10.78 10.96 8.12
CA PRO A 198 10.09 10.17 9.14
C PRO A 198 10.67 10.47 10.55
N PRO A 199 9.82 10.66 11.57
CA PRO A 199 10.28 10.76 12.95
C PRO A 199 11.15 9.57 13.36
N PHE A 200 12.15 9.81 14.21
CA PHE A 200 13.12 8.77 14.57
C PHE A 200 12.45 7.51 15.15
N ASP A 201 11.53 7.68 16.10
CA ASP A 201 10.85 6.55 16.75
C ASP A 201 9.99 5.73 15.76
N LEU A 202 9.41 6.40 14.75
CA LEU A 202 8.73 5.74 13.64
C LEU A 202 9.71 4.92 12.79
N LEU A 203 10.84 5.52 12.40
CA LEU A 203 11.87 4.83 11.61
C LEU A 203 12.40 3.62 12.36
N GLU A 204 12.79 3.77 13.63
CA GLU A 204 13.30 2.68 14.47
C GLU A 204 12.28 1.54 14.61
N MET A 205 11.00 1.86 14.84
CA MET A 205 9.94 0.87 14.89
C MET A 205 9.79 0.10 13.57
N VAL A 206 9.71 0.81 12.43
CA VAL A 206 9.56 0.17 11.11
C VAL A 206 10.76 -0.72 10.80
N VAL A 207 11.97 -0.26 11.09
CA VAL A 207 13.20 -1.05 10.90
C VAL A 207 13.20 -2.30 11.78
N THR A 208 12.76 -2.18 13.03
CA THR A 208 12.68 -3.31 13.96
C THR A 208 11.67 -4.36 13.47
N TRP A 209 10.46 -3.95 13.11
CA TRP A 209 9.43 -4.86 12.58
C TRP A 209 9.89 -5.63 11.34
N ILE A 210 10.49 -4.94 10.37
CA ILE A 210 10.93 -5.55 9.11
C ILE A 210 12.13 -6.48 9.35
N PHE A 211 13.03 -6.10 10.25
CA PHE A 211 14.17 -6.94 10.59
C PHE A 211 13.73 -8.22 11.31
N ASP A 212 12.75 -8.13 12.21
CA ASP A 212 12.26 -9.27 12.99
C ASP A 212 11.41 -10.24 12.15
N ASP A 213 10.53 -9.75 11.27
CA ASP A 213 9.86 -10.59 10.25
C ASP A 213 9.79 -9.88 8.89
N PRO A 214 10.75 -10.14 7.98
CA PRO A 214 10.75 -9.52 6.66
C PRO A 214 9.50 -9.84 5.82
N ARG A 215 8.81 -10.95 6.09
CA ARG A 215 7.56 -11.33 5.39
C ARG A 215 6.40 -10.40 5.70
N LEU A 216 6.49 -9.60 6.77
CA LEU A 216 5.50 -8.57 7.10
C LEU A 216 5.19 -7.70 5.89
N THR A 217 6.23 -7.28 5.16
CA THR A 217 6.11 -6.42 3.97
C THR A 217 5.37 -7.09 2.80
N LEU A 218 5.27 -8.42 2.79
CA LEU A 218 4.64 -9.20 1.73
C LEU A 218 3.25 -9.71 2.12
N ILE A 219 2.83 -9.56 3.38
CA ILE A 219 1.63 -10.22 3.91
C ILE A 219 0.36 -9.87 3.13
N THR A 220 0.25 -8.63 2.65
CA THR A 220 -0.89 -8.20 1.83
C THR A 220 -0.88 -8.93 0.48
N PHE A 221 0.25 -8.91 -0.24
CA PHE A 221 0.41 -9.64 -1.49
C PHE A 221 0.16 -11.16 -1.34
N LEU A 222 0.62 -11.75 -0.24
CA LEU A 222 0.43 -13.16 0.03
C LEU A 222 -1.05 -13.51 0.25
N ASN A 223 -1.81 -12.63 0.89
CA ASN A 223 -3.20 -12.89 1.28
C ASN A 223 -4.27 -12.21 0.42
N THR A 224 -3.89 -11.41 -0.58
CA THR A 224 -4.84 -10.78 -1.51
C THR A 224 -4.90 -11.56 -2.82
N PRO A 225 -6.10 -11.94 -3.30
CA PRO A 225 -6.24 -12.54 -4.63
C PRO A 225 -5.89 -11.50 -5.71
N ILE A 226 -4.93 -11.82 -6.58
CA ILE A 226 -4.39 -10.91 -7.60
C ILE A 226 -5.44 -10.49 -8.64
N SER A 227 -6.55 -11.23 -8.77
CA SER A 227 -7.68 -10.88 -9.65
C SER A 227 -8.51 -9.70 -9.15
N ALA A 228 -8.26 -9.19 -7.94
CA ALA A 228 -8.93 -8.00 -7.44
C ALA A 228 -8.26 -6.75 -8.04
N ASN A 229 -8.89 -6.16 -9.05
CA ASN A 229 -8.53 -4.81 -9.53
C ASN A 229 -8.54 -3.86 -8.33
N LEU A 230 -7.38 -3.34 -7.96
CA LEU A 230 -7.29 -2.35 -6.91
C LEU A 230 -7.88 -1.02 -7.44
N PRO A 231 -8.69 -0.31 -6.65
CA PRO A 231 -9.26 0.97 -7.09
C PRO A 231 -8.17 1.95 -7.51
N LEU A 232 -8.43 2.77 -8.54
CA LEU A 232 -7.50 3.81 -8.98
C LEU A 232 -7.15 4.76 -7.82
N GLY A 233 -5.86 5.09 -7.69
CA GLY A 233 -5.35 6.05 -6.70
C GLY A 233 -5.20 5.50 -5.27
N CYS A 234 -5.28 4.18 -5.08
CA CYS A 234 -4.91 3.50 -3.84
C CYS A 234 -3.40 3.51 -3.58
N LEU A 235 -2.99 3.08 -2.38
CA LEU A 235 -1.60 2.77 -2.09
C LEU A 235 -1.11 1.51 -2.83
N ASP A 236 0.21 1.36 -2.93
CA ASP A 236 0.84 0.15 -3.46
C ASP A 236 0.49 -1.10 -2.62
N LEU A 237 0.50 -2.27 -3.26
CA LEU A 237 0.15 -3.54 -2.60
C LEU A 237 1.11 -3.90 -1.45
N THR A 238 2.35 -3.41 -1.51
CA THR A 238 3.40 -3.66 -0.52
C THR A 238 4.14 -2.36 -0.22
N PRO A 239 4.75 -2.21 0.96
CA PRO A 239 5.54 -1.03 1.30
C PRO A 239 6.89 -0.96 0.56
N LEU A 240 7.24 -1.95 -0.28
CA LEU A 240 8.57 -2.10 -0.88
C LEU A 240 9.07 -0.85 -1.56
N LEU A 241 8.25 -0.22 -2.41
CA LEU A 241 8.64 1.00 -3.11
C LEU A 241 8.97 2.14 -2.12
N GLY A 242 8.11 2.36 -1.14
CA GLY A 242 8.29 3.40 -0.14
C GLY A 242 9.55 3.17 0.71
N LEU A 243 9.83 1.92 1.06
CA LEU A 243 11.04 1.54 1.80
C LEU A 243 12.31 1.70 0.95
N VAL A 244 12.27 1.33 -0.34
CA VAL A 244 13.37 1.60 -1.29
C VAL A 244 13.60 3.11 -1.40
N ARG A 245 12.54 3.90 -1.54
CA ARG A 245 12.62 5.38 -1.57
C ARG A 245 13.30 5.92 -0.31
N TRP A 246 12.92 5.44 0.87
CA TRP A 246 13.56 5.81 2.14
C TRP A 246 15.06 5.52 2.14
N CYS A 247 15.45 4.32 1.73
CA CYS A 247 16.86 3.92 1.71
C CYS A 247 17.68 4.74 0.70
N VAL A 248 17.12 4.99 -0.49
CA VAL A 248 17.81 5.70 -1.58
C VAL A 248 17.92 7.20 -1.31
N LYS A 249 16.86 7.85 -0.83
CA LYS A 249 16.84 9.31 -0.64
C LYS A 249 17.47 9.78 0.67
N SER A 250 17.55 8.93 1.70
CA SER A 250 17.99 9.37 3.03
C SER A 250 19.39 10.01 3.09
N PRO A 251 20.44 9.51 2.41
CA PRO A 251 21.75 10.16 2.46
C PRO A 251 21.70 11.63 1.98
N LEU A 252 20.94 11.90 0.91
CA LEU A 252 20.79 13.25 0.35
C LEU A 252 19.86 14.13 1.19
N ALA A 253 18.74 13.58 1.68
CA ALA A 253 17.77 14.34 2.46
C ALA A 253 18.38 14.89 3.75
N TYR A 254 19.15 14.08 4.48
CA TYR A 254 19.84 14.54 5.70
C TYR A 254 20.97 15.52 5.38
N LYS A 255 21.71 15.31 4.27
CA LYS A 255 22.73 16.27 3.84
C LYS A 255 22.16 17.64 3.49
N LYS A 256 20.98 17.67 2.87
CA LYS A 256 20.26 18.92 2.53
C LYS A 256 19.92 19.73 3.78
N ASN A 257 19.54 19.05 4.87
CA ASN A 257 19.16 19.70 6.12
C ASN A 257 20.35 20.09 7.00
N LEU A 258 21.51 19.46 6.81
CA LEU A 258 22.77 19.85 7.46
C LEU A 258 23.38 21.16 6.91
N LYS A 259 22.71 21.86 6.00
CA LYS A 259 23.19 23.16 5.52
C LYS A 259 23.29 24.15 6.69
N PRO A 260 24.47 24.77 6.94
CA PRO A 260 24.61 25.71 8.04
C PRO A 260 23.73 26.93 7.77
N SER A 261 22.95 27.34 8.77
CA SER A 261 22.26 28.62 8.73
C SER A 261 23.31 29.70 8.49
N LEU A 262 23.19 30.43 7.38
CA LEU A 262 23.96 31.64 7.15
C LEU A 262 23.47 32.70 8.15
N SER A 263 24.01 32.68 9.38
CA SER A 263 23.88 33.85 10.25
C SER A 263 24.76 34.94 9.64
N ASN A 264 24.12 35.99 9.14
CA ASN A 264 24.81 37.20 8.72
C ASN A 264 25.77 37.65 9.81
N GLY A 265 27.03 37.86 9.40
CA GLY A 265 28.18 37.79 10.28
C GLY A 265 28.18 38.77 11.44
N HIS A 266 28.72 38.30 12.56
CA HIS A 266 29.59 39.08 13.45
C HIS A 266 30.77 38.21 13.84
N THR A 267 31.97 38.70 13.55
CA THR A 267 33.25 38.08 13.89
C THR A 267 33.45 38.03 15.41
N GLY A 268 33.59 36.84 15.96
CA GLY A 268 34.05 36.61 17.33
C GLY A 268 34.64 35.22 17.46
N LYS A 269 35.98 35.14 17.55
CA LYS A 269 36.71 33.89 17.80
C LYS A 269 36.34 33.33 19.17
N LEU A 270 35.80 32.11 19.22
CA LEU A 270 35.92 31.17 20.35
C LEU A 270 35.74 29.72 19.84
N PRO A 271 36.36 28.74 20.52
CA PRO A 271 36.71 27.45 19.93
C PRO A 271 35.51 26.49 19.87
N ARG A 272 35.59 25.63 18.84
CA ARG A 272 34.95 24.32 18.65
C ARG A 272 34.42 23.67 19.93
N GLU A 273 33.21 24.02 20.32
CA GLU A 273 32.28 23.13 21.01
C GLU A 273 30.94 23.30 20.32
N ALA A 274 30.49 22.20 19.72
CA ALA A 274 29.13 22.09 19.25
C ALA A 274 28.23 22.43 20.43
N VAL A 275 27.36 23.43 20.26
CA VAL A 275 26.20 23.58 21.12
C VAL A 275 25.34 22.37 20.82
N GLU A 276 25.61 21.30 21.56
CA GLU A 276 24.73 20.15 21.71
C GLU A 276 23.42 20.71 22.27
N CYS A 277 22.47 20.98 21.38
CA CYS A 277 21.08 21.09 21.79
C CYS A 277 20.70 19.75 22.42
N GLU A 278 20.52 19.76 23.74
CA GLU A 278 20.05 18.64 24.54
C GLU A 278 18.70 18.14 23.97
N GLY A 279 18.80 17.12 23.13
CA GLY A 279 17.68 16.57 22.37
C GLY A 279 18.10 15.47 21.39
N ALA A 280 19.09 14.65 21.76
CA ALA A 280 19.45 13.37 21.15
C ALA A 280 19.64 13.37 19.60
N ASP A 281 20.88 13.64 19.17
CA ASP A 281 21.40 13.29 17.84
C ASP A 281 21.48 11.75 17.70
N ARG A 282 20.31 11.08 17.67
CA ARG A 282 20.22 9.65 17.39
C ARG A 282 20.50 9.49 15.91
N ASP A 283 21.73 9.09 15.58
CA ASP A 283 22.15 8.83 14.21
C ASP A 283 21.20 7.83 13.54
N SER A 284 20.50 8.29 12.50
CA SER A 284 19.54 7.49 11.74
C SER A 284 20.22 6.68 10.63
N GLN A 285 21.49 6.96 10.30
CA GLN A 285 22.21 6.27 9.22
C GLN A 285 22.35 4.75 9.44
N PRO A 286 22.65 4.25 10.65
CA PRO A 286 22.66 2.81 10.93
C PRO A 286 21.29 2.16 10.67
N LEU A 287 20.19 2.86 11.02
CA LEU A 287 18.83 2.36 10.79
C LEU A 287 18.53 2.23 9.30
N TYR A 288 18.88 3.23 8.48
CA TYR A 288 18.69 3.14 7.02
C TYR A 288 19.57 2.05 6.38
N SER A 289 20.76 1.81 6.91
CA SER A 289 21.64 0.75 6.41
C SER A 289 21.06 -0.64 6.74
N LYS A 290 20.56 -0.81 7.97
CA LYS A 290 19.82 -2.03 8.39
C LYS A 290 18.54 -2.22 7.58
N LEU A 291 17.80 -1.14 7.33
CA LEU A 291 16.59 -1.15 6.50
C LEU A 291 16.90 -1.59 5.07
N HIS A 292 17.92 -0.99 4.46
CA HIS A 292 18.32 -1.30 3.08
C HIS A 292 18.67 -2.77 2.93
N LEU A 293 19.49 -3.32 3.84
CA LEU A 293 19.79 -4.75 3.84
C LEU A 293 18.52 -5.61 3.96
N SER A 294 17.60 -5.25 4.85
CA SER A 294 16.34 -5.98 5.06
C SER A 294 15.48 -5.93 3.80
N VAL A 295 15.38 -4.78 3.13
CA VAL A 295 14.66 -4.62 1.86
C VAL A 295 15.26 -5.52 0.76
N LEU A 296 16.58 -5.57 0.62
CA LEU A 296 17.23 -6.48 -0.34
C LEU A 296 16.90 -7.95 -0.04
N GLN A 297 16.91 -8.35 1.23
CA GLN A 297 16.54 -9.71 1.65
C GLN A 297 15.07 -10.03 1.34
N VAL A 298 14.16 -9.08 1.55
CA VAL A 298 12.75 -9.24 1.17
C VAL A 298 12.62 -9.43 -0.34
N LEU A 299 13.32 -8.63 -1.16
CA LEU A 299 13.27 -8.77 -2.61
C LEU A 299 13.78 -10.14 -3.06
N MET A 300 14.86 -10.66 -2.44
CA MET A 300 15.32 -12.03 -2.72
C MET A 300 14.28 -13.09 -2.33
N MET A 301 13.59 -12.93 -1.21
CA MET A 301 12.52 -13.83 -0.77
C MET A 301 11.30 -13.79 -1.70
N LEU A 302 10.97 -12.60 -2.20
CA LEU A 302 9.83 -12.38 -3.08
C LEU A 302 9.89 -13.22 -4.35
N GLN A 303 11.09 -13.49 -4.87
CA GLN A 303 11.28 -14.38 -6.03
C GLN A 303 10.63 -15.76 -5.83
N VAL A 304 10.80 -16.34 -4.64
CA VAL A 304 10.23 -17.65 -4.30
C VAL A 304 8.70 -17.58 -4.35
N HIS A 305 8.11 -16.58 -3.70
CA HIS A 305 6.65 -16.42 -3.66
C HIS A 305 6.04 -16.08 -5.02
N LEU A 306 6.71 -15.27 -5.84
CA LEU A 306 6.28 -15.00 -7.21
C LEU A 306 6.31 -16.28 -8.05
N THR A 307 7.31 -17.14 -7.86
CA THR A 307 7.42 -18.42 -8.56
C THR A 307 6.32 -19.38 -8.12
N GLU A 308 6.11 -19.55 -6.81
CA GLU A 308 5.05 -20.40 -6.24
C GLU A 308 3.66 -19.98 -6.72
N LYS A 309 3.41 -18.67 -6.85
CA LYS A 309 2.13 -18.15 -7.36
C LYS A 309 2.03 -18.08 -8.89
N ASN A 310 3.04 -18.53 -9.65
CA ASN A 310 3.10 -18.42 -11.12
C ASN A 310 3.01 -16.97 -11.65
N LEU A 311 3.58 -16.03 -10.90
CA LEU A 311 3.60 -14.59 -11.20
C LEU A 311 4.99 -14.06 -11.53
N PHE A 312 6.03 -14.88 -11.41
CA PHE A 312 7.39 -14.49 -11.74
C PHE A 312 7.48 -13.98 -13.19
N GLY A 313 7.97 -12.75 -13.36
CA GLY A 313 8.02 -12.06 -14.66
C GLY A 313 6.67 -11.56 -15.19
N ARG A 314 5.58 -11.74 -14.45
CA ARG A 314 4.20 -11.35 -14.85
C ARG A 314 3.59 -10.26 -13.97
N LEU A 315 4.04 -10.16 -12.72
CA LEU A 315 3.61 -9.14 -11.77
C LEU A 315 4.83 -8.46 -11.16
N GLY A 316 5.03 -7.18 -11.50
CA GLY A 316 5.98 -6.33 -10.80
C GLY A 316 5.34 -5.72 -9.55
N LEU A 317 5.98 -5.90 -8.39
CA LEU A 317 5.59 -5.19 -7.16
C LEU A 317 6.25 -3.81 -7.05
N LEU A 318 7.32 -3.58 -7.81
CA LEU A 318 7.92 -2.26 -8.04
C LEU A 318 7.54 -1.83 -9.44
N LEU A 319 6.54 -0.96 -9.56
CA LEU A 319 6.08 -0.46 -10.85
C LEU A 319 7.13 0.45 -11.49
N PHE A 320 7.38 0.24 -12.80
CA PHE A 320 8.41 0.99 -13.53
C PHE A 320 8.20 2.50 -13.46
N GLU A 321 6.96 2.99 -13.63
CA GLU A 321 6.61 4.41 -13.52
C GLU A 321 7.00 5.01 -12.16
N HIS A 322 6.78 4.26 -11.07
CA HIS A 322 7.13 4.72 -9.74
C HIS A 322 8.64 4.72 -9.48
N VAL A 323 9.36 3.76 -10.06
CA VAL A 323 10.83 3.75 -10.05
C VAL A 323 11.37 4.91 -10.89
N ALA A 324 10.72 5.22 -12.02
CA ALA A 324 11.09 6.34 -12.86
C ALA A 324 10.95 7.68 -12.13
N GLN A 325 9.85 7.86 -11.41
CA GLN A 325 9.64 9.01 -10.52
C GLN A 325 10.73 9.10 -9.44
N LEU A 326 11.09 7.99 -8.79
CA LEU A 326 12.17 7.98 -7.79
C LEU A 326 13.51 8.42 -8.38
N VAL A 327 13.86 7.95 -9.58
CA VAL A 327 15.10 8.35 -10.27
C VAL A 327 15.08 9.82 -10.65
N GLU A 328 13.95 10.36 -11.11
CA GLU A 328 13.81 11.78 -11.41
C GLU A 328 13.97 12.64 -10.14
N GLU A 329 13.29 12.28 -9.06
CA GLU A 329 13.41 12.95 -7.76
C GLU A 329 14.86 12.91 -7.24
N LEU A 330 15.53 11.77 -7.39
CA LEU A 330 16.93 11.63 -7.00
C LEU A 330 17.83 12.55 -7.81
N GLY A 331 17.65 12.62 -9.13
CA GLY A 331 18.38 13.54 -10.00
C GLY A 331 18.22 15.00 -9.58
N ARG A 332 16.99 15.43 -9.26
CA ARG A 332 16.73 16.78 -8.74
C ARG A 332 17.45 17.05 -7.42
N LEU A 333 17.45 16.09 -6.49
CA LEU A 333 18.15 16.25 -5.20
C LEU A 333 19.68 16.34 -5.38
N VAL A 334 20.24 15.57 -6.30
CA VAL A 334 21.66 15.63 -6.65
C VAL A 334 22.02 17.01 -7.21
N ASP A 335 21.21 17.53 -8.14
CA ASP A 335 21.41 18.84 -8.74
C ASP A 335 21.34 19.97 -7.70
N GLU A 336 20.39 19.89 -6.75
CA GLU A 336 20.21 20.87 -5.66
C GLU A 336 21.37 20.91 -4.64
N LEU A 337 22.01 19.76 -4.38
CA LEU A 337 23.07 19.64 -3.37
C LEU A 337 24.45 20.05 -3.88
N ASN A 338 24.60 20.21 -5.21
CA ASN A 338 25.86 20.33 -5.92
C ASN A 338 26.78 19.10 -5.70
N PRO A 339 27.11 18.32 -6.75
CA PRO A 339 27.88 17.09 -6.65
C PRO A 339 29.23 17.19 -5.91
N LEU A 340 29.83 18.38 -5.88
CA LEU A 340 31.11 18.63 -5.20
C LEU A 340 30.98 18.68 -3.66
N ASN A 341 29.79 18.96 -3.13
CA ASN A 341 29.56 19.16 -1.69
C ASN A 341 28.98 17.92 -0.98
N ALA A 342 28.42 16.99 -1.75
CA ALA A 342 27.69 15.82 -1.24
C ALA A 342 28.15 14.51 -1.89
N THR A 343 29.43 14.43 -2.32
CA THR A 343 29.92 13.29 -3.13
C THR A 343 29.70 11.94 -2.46
N LYS A 344 29.97 11.82 -1.14
CA LYS A 344 29.79 10.57 -0.40
C LYS A 344 28.32 10.16 -0.30
N GLU A 345 27.45 11.14 -0.04
CA GLU A 345 26.02 10.91 0.10
C GLU A 345 25.39 10.56 -1.25
N ILE A 346 25.84 11.19 -2.33
CA ILE A 346 25.45 10.87 -3.72
C ILE A 346 25.90 9.46 -4.09
N GLU A 347 27.16 9.10 -3.82
CA GLU A 347 27.69 7.77 -4.07
C GLU A 347 26.87 6.70 -3.33
N LEU A 348 26.61 6.89 -2.03
CA LEU A 348 25.82 5.97 -1.23
C LEU A 348 24.37 5.85 -1.73
N SER A 349 23.73 6.96 -2.10
CA SER A 349 22.37 6.95 -2.67
C SER A 349 22.30 6.20 -4.00
N LEU A 350 23.27 6.42 -4.89
CA LEU A 350 23.33 5.74 -6.18
C LEU A 350 23.68 4.25 -6.03
N ASP A 351 24.53 3.89 -5.08
CA ASP A 351 24.83 2.49 -4.76
C ASP A 351 23.58 1.76 -4.25
N ARG A 352 22.84 2.38 -3.31
CA ARG A 352 21.59 1.81 -2.80
C ARG A 352 20.55 1.64 -3.91
N LEU A 353 20.42 2.63 -4.80
CA LEU A 353 19.54 2.55 -5.96
C LEU A 353 19.96 1.38 -6.88
N ALA A 354 21.24 1.30 -7.24
CA ALA A 354 21.76 0.26 -8.13
C ALA A 354 21.53 -1.15 -7.55
N GLN A 355 21.79 -1.35 -6.25
CA GLN A 355 21.52 -2.62 -5.57
C GLN A 355 20.03 -2.97 -5.58
N ALA A 356 19.16 -2.02 -5.24
CA ALA A 356 17.72 -2.24 -5.22
C ALA A 356 17.18 -2.62 -6.62
N LEU A 357 17.61 -1.91 -7.67
CA LEU A 357 17.23 -2.20 -9.05
C LEU A 357 17.71 -3.58 -9.50
N GLN A 358 19.00 -3.89 -9.27
CA GLN A 358 19.58 -5.17 -9.65
C GLN A 358 18.85 -6.35 -8.98
N VAL A 359 18.61 -6.26 -7.67
CA VAL A 359 17.92 -7.33 -6.93
C VAL A 359 16.45 -7.40 -7.32
N ALA A 360 15.76 -6.27 -7.49
CA ALA A 360 14.36 -6.24 -7.91
C ALA A 360 14.16 -6.85 -9.30
N MET A 361 15.03 -6.54 -10.26
CA MET A 361 14.99 -7.13 -11.60
C MET A 361 15.27 -8.64 -11.56
N ALA A 362 16.30 -9.06 -10.83
CA ALA A 362 16.65 -10.48 -10.69
C ALA A 362 15.54 -11.30 -9.99
N ALA A 363 14.86 -10.69 -9.02
CA ALA A 363 13.75 -11.30 -8.30
C ALA A 363 12.42 -11.29 -9.07
N GLY A 364 12.36 -10.65 -10.25
CA GLY A 364 11.12 -10.46 -11.02
C GLY A 364 10.14 -9.47 -10.38
N ALA A 365 10.60 -8.67 -9.40
CA ALA A 365 9.82 -7.66 -8.70
C ALA A 365 9.69 -6.35 -9.49
N LEU A 366 10.67 -6.06 -10.36
CA LEU A 366 10.66 -4.95 -11.32
C LEU A 366 10.73 -5.53 -12.74
N LEU A 367 9.70 -5.25 -13.54
CA LEU A 367 9.61 -5.72 -14.92
C LEU A 367 10.13 -4.63 -15.88
N CYS A 368 11.45 -4.61 -16.10
CA CYS A 368 12.06 -3.72 -17.08
C CYS A 368 13.28 -4.36 -17.75
N GLY A 369 13.60 -3.91 -18.95
CA GLY A 369 14.82 -4.26 -19.66
C GLY A 369 16.02 -3.42 -19.23
N ARG A 370 17.21 -3.81 -19.70
CA ARG A 370 18.44 -3.03 -19.50
C ARG A 370 18.43 -1.72 -20.27
N ASP A 371 17.78 -1.70 -21.44
CA ASP A 371 17.67 -0.50 -22.27
C ASP A 371 16.75 0.54 -21.61
N ASP A 372 15.64 0.10 -21.01
CA ASP A 372 14.77 0.95 -20.18
C ASP A 372 15.56 1.55 -19.02
N LEU A 373 16.36 0.73 -18.33
CA LEU A 373 17.17 1.20 -17.22
C LEU A 373 18.24 2.21 -17.65
N ARG A 374 18.89 1.98 -18.79
CA ARG A 374 19.88 2.90 -19.35
C ARG A 374 19.25 4.24 -19.71
N SER A 375 18.07 4.21 -20.33
CA SER A 375 17.30 5.43 -20.63
C SER A 375 16.96 6.16 -19.33
N LEU A 376 16.45 5.44 -18.34
CA LEU A 376 15.99 6.01 -17.09
C LEU A 376 17.12 6.64 -16.27
N CYS A 377 18.25 5.95 -16.11
CA CYS A 377 19.37 6.39 -15.29
C CYS A 377 20.36 7.30 -16.03
N SER A 378 20.18 7.57 -17.32
CA SER A 378 21.09 8.37 -18.15
C SER A 378 21.39 9.78 -17.60
N ARG A 379 20.46 10.35 -16.82
CA ARG A 379 20.56 11.69 -16.25
C ARG A 379 21.25 11.72 -14.88
N LEU A 380 21.52 10.57 -14.27
CA LEU A 380 22.19 10.49 -12.98
C LEU A 380 23.71 10.63 -13.14
N PRO A 381 24.43 11.11 -12.12
CA PRO A 381 25.89 11.12 -12.13
C PRO A 381 26.49 9.73 -12.33
N HIS A 382 27.74 9.71 -12.78
CA HIS A 382 28.49 8.47 -12.90
C HIS A 382 28.63 7.77 -11.55
N ASN A 383 28.22 6.50 -11.49
CA ASN A 383 28.41 5.61 -10.36
C ASN A 383 28.80 4.22 -10.88
N ASN A 384 29.87 3.65 -10.35
CA ASN A 384 30.45 2.41 -10.86
C ASN A 384 29.48 1.22 -10.77
N LEU A 385 28.74 1.11 -9.65
CA LEU A 385 27.81 0.02 -9.43
C LEU A 385 26.59 0.15 -10.35
N LEU A 386 26.03 1.35 -10.49
CA LEU A 386 24.91 1.61 -11.39
C LEU A 386 25.27 1.33 -12.85
N GLN A 387 26.49 1.71 -13.27
CA GLN A 387 27.00 1.38 -14.61
C GLN A 387 27.10 -0.14 -14.81
N LEU A 388 27.64 -0.87 -13.84
CA LEU A 388 27.70 -2.33 -13.90
C LEU A 388 26.31 -2.96 -14.05
N VAL A 389 25.33 -2.46 -13.30
CA VAL A 389 23.93 -2.92 -13.36
C VAL A 389 23.32 -2.64 -14.74
N MET A 390 23.57 -1.47 -15.34
CA MET A 390 23.10 -1.12 -16.68
C MET A 390 23.78 -1.94 -17.79
N SER A 391 25.08 -2.18 -17.70
CA SER A 391 25.86 -2.92 -18.71
C SER A 391 25.63 -4.43 -18.66
N GLY A 392 25.50 -4.99 -17.46
CA GLY A 392 25.22 -6.41 -17.25
C GLY A 392 26.45 -7.31 -17.14
N PRO A 393 26.22 -8.62 -16.94
CA PRO A 393 27.32 -9.56 -16.90
C PRO A 393 28.09 -9.46 -18.21
N VAL A 394 29.41 -9.30 -18.09
CA VAL A 394 30.31 -9.26 -19.24
C VAL A 394 30.08 -10.53 -20.04
N GLN A 395 29.53 -10.41 -21.25
CA GLN A 395 29.46 -11.54 -22.18
C GLN A 395 30.90 -11.99 -22.44
N GLN A 396 31.26 -13.18 -21.96
CA GLN A 396 32.51 -13.78 -22.40
C GLN A 396 32.43 -13.98 -23.92
N PRO A 397 33.50 -13.68 -24.67
CA PRO A 397 33.55 -14.00 -26.09
C PRO A 397 33.29 -15.50 -26.29
N PRO A 398 32.73 -15.93 -27.44
CA PRO A 398 32.29 -17.31 -27.71
C PRO A 398 33.40 -18.38 -27.70
N HIS A 399 34.60 -18.07 -27.21
CA HIS A 399 35.78 -18.94 -27.22
C HIS A 399 36.42 -19.13 -25.83
N SER A 400 35.65 -19.08 -24.74
CA SER A 400 36.13 -19.43 -23.39
C SER A 400 35.78 -20.88 -23.03
N PRO A 401 36.75 -21.77 -22.77
CA PRO A 401 36.51 -23.20 -22.52
C PRO A 401 36.06 -23.53 -21.08
N TYR A 402 35.79 -22.53 -20.23
CA TYR A 402 35.36 -22.74 -18.84
C TYR A 402 34.01 -22.06 -18.57
N GLN A 403 32.95 -22.87 -18.48
CA GLN A 403 31.64 -22.42 -18.00
C GLN A 403 31.48 -22.65 -16.49
N PRO A 404 31.08 -21.63 -15.71
CA PRO A 404 30.40 -21.83 -14.44
C PRO A 404 28.88 -21.64 -14.61
N GLY A 405 28.13 -22.68 -14.23
CA GLY A 405 26.74 -22.63 -13.74
C GLY A 405 25.75 -21.70 -14.45
N PHE A 406 25.12 -22.19 -15.52
CA PHE A 406 23.99 -21.54 -16.17
C PHE A 406 22.76 -21.45 -15.25
N TYR A 407 22.25 -20.23 -15.04
CA TYR A 407 20.83 -20.01 -14.76
C TYR A 407 20.04 -20.32 -16.04
N PRO A 408 19.00 -21.17 -16.02
CA PRO A 408 18.23 -21.44 -17.22
C PRO A 408 17.31 -20.26 -17.54
N HIS A 409 17.53 -19.64 -18.70
CA HIS A 409 16.56 -18.78 -19.35
C HIS A 409 15.37 -19.63 -19.81
N ILE A 410 14.19 -19.41 -19.22
CA ILE A 410 12.94 -19.98 -19.71
C ILE A 410 12.56 -19.21 -20.98
N HIS A 411 12.94 -19.74 -22.14
CA HIS A 411 12.29 -19.41 -23.40
C HIS A 411 10.92 -20.08 -23.44
N THR A 412 9.87 -19.28 -23.54
CA THR A 412 8.56 -19.74 -24.01
C THR A 412 8.67 -20.16 -25.48
N PRO A 413 8.27 -21.39 -25.87
CA PRO A 413 8.28 -21.79 -27.27
C PRO A 413 7.12 -21.13 -28.03
N PRO A 414 7.28 -20.75 -29.31
CA PRO A 414 6.15 -20.33 -30.12
C PRO A 414 5.29 -21.55 -30.48
N LEU A 415 3.99 -21.48 -30.16
CA LEU A 415 3.00 -22.46 -30.59
C LEU A 415 2.94 -22.51 -32.12
N GLY A 416 3.25 -23.68 -32.68
CA GLY A 416 3.16 -23.94 -34.11
C GLY A 416 1.71 -23.95 -34.60
N TYR A 417 1.41 -23.12 -35.59
CA TYR A 417 0.27 -23.30 -36.48
C TYR A 417 0.74 -24.01 -37.76
N PRO A 418 -0.04 -24.94 -38.33
CA PRO A 418 0.34 -25.65 -39.54
C PRO A 418 0.23 -24.74 -40.78
N PRO A 419 1.05 -24.95 -41.82
CA PRO A 419 1.07 -24.10 -43.00
C PRO A 419 -0.16 -24.37 -43.88
N ARG A 420 -0.88 -23.32 -44.24
CA ARG A 420 -1.93 -23.37 -45.28
C ARG A 420 -1.29 -23.37 -46.67
N PRO A 421 -1.84 -24.10 -47.66
CA PRO A 421 -1.19 -24.27 -48.97
C PRO A 421 -1.29 -23.02 -49.85
N ALA A 422 -0.29 -22.85 -50.70
CA ALA A 422 -0.18 -21.83 -51.73
C ALA A 422 -1.39 -21.82 -52.67
N ALA A 423 -1.96 -20.64 -52.90
CA ALA A 423 -2.95 -20.42 -53.96
C ALA A 423 -2.28 -19.71 -55.13
N VAL A 424 -2.31 -20.42 -56.26
CA VAL A 424 -1.97 -19.98 -57.62
C VAL A 424 -2.92 -18.84 -58.04
N ALA A 425 -2.37 -17.93 -58.83
CA ALA A 425 -3.05 -16.80 -59.45
C ALA A 425 -4.37 -17.16 -60.16
N HIS A 426 -5.35 -16.26 -60.17
CA HIS A 426 -6.09 -15.84 -61.38
C HIS A 426 -6.90 -14.55 -61.12
N PRO A 427 -7.14 -13.70 -62.14
CA PRO A 427 -7.74 -12.39 -61.98
C PRO A 427 -9.24 -12.32 -62.34
N THR A 428 -9.81 -11.13 -62.13
CA THR A 428 -10.98 -10.48 -62.75
C THR A 428 -12.43 -10.83 -62.32
N ILE A 429 -13.09 -9.79 -61.76
CA ILE A 429 -14.39 -9.17 -62.15
C ILE A 429 -15.65 -10.07 -62.21
N SER A 430 -16.63 -9.84 -61.31
CA SER A 430 -17.91 -9.14 -61.58
C SER A 430 -19.05 -9.52 -60.62
N ALA A 431 -20.00 -8.60 -60.52
CA ALA A 431 -21.22 -8.58 -59.72
C ALA A 431 -22.18 -9.77 -59.93
N HIS A 432 -22.96 -10.12 -58.88
CA HIS A 432 -24.43 -10.08 -58.84
C HIS A 432 -24.96 -10.77 -57.55
N ALA A 433 -25.85 -10.08 -56.82
CA ALA A 433 -26.84 -10.66 -55.90
C ALA A 433 -27.96 -11.36 -56.73
N PRO A 434 -28.98 -12.08 -56.17
CA PRO A 434 -29.50 -12.10 -54.79
C PRO A 434 -30.01 -13.48 -54.24
N LEU A 435 -30.59 -13.43 -53.03
CA LEU A 435 -31.52 -14.37 -52.35
C LEU A 435 -32.58 -15.06 -53.28
N PRO A 436 -33.36 -16.13 -52.91
CA PRO A 436 -34.06 -16.26 -51.60
C PRO A 436 -34.51 -17.69 -51.09
N THR A 437 -35.27 -17.67 -49.97
CA THR A 437 -36.44 -18.49 -49.56
C THR A 437 -36.32 -19.86 -48.84
N HIS A 438 -36.89 -19.89 -47.61
CA HIS A 438 -37.83 -20.85 -46.97
C HIS A 438 -37.45 -22.35 -46.90
N THR A 439 -37.65 -23.18 -45.88
CA THR A 439 -38.55 -23.32 -44.69
C THR A 439 -38.03 -24.62 -44.01
N ALA A 440 -37.97 -24.82 -42.69
CA ALA A 440 -39.06 -25.30 -41.84
C ALA A 440 -38.47 -25.71 -40.46
N HIS A 441 -39.16 -25.38 -39.38
CA HIS A 441 -39.01 -25.97 -38.03
C HIS A 441 -39.93 -27.22 -37.93
N PRO A 442 -39.65 -28.23 -37.06
CA PRO A 442 -39.92 -28.10 -35.62
C PRO A 442 -38.96 -28.79 -34.62
N ALA A 443 -38.92 -28.19 -33.42
CA ALA A 443 -38.81 -28.72 -32.06
C ALA A 443 -37.92 -29.96 -31.75
N HIS A 444 -36.89 -29.78 -30.92
CA HIS A 444 -36.90 -30.23 -29.51
C HIS A 444 -35.66 -29.74 -28.73
N ASN A 445 -35.88 -29.49 -27.43
CA ASN A 445 -34.94 -29.05 -26.40
C ASN A 445 -33.64 -29.88 -26.29
N THR A 446 -32.50 -29.22 -26.02
CA THR A 446 -31.65 -29.34 -24.80
C THR A 446 -30.19 -28.91 -25.07
N HIS A 447 -29.73 -27.90 -24.33
CA HIS A 447 -28.33 -27.49 -24.14
C HIS A 447 -28.11 -27.31 -22.62
N PRO A 448 -26.88 -27.21 -22.10
CA PRO A 448 -25.79 -28.18 -22.14
C PRO A 448 -25.25 -28.48 -20.72
N SER A 449 -24.79 -29.71 -20.46
CA SER A 449 -24.11 -30.05 -19.20
C SER A 449 -22.60 -29.81 -19.30
N HIS A 450 -22.10 -28.73 -18.68
CA HIS A 450 -20.69 -28.60 -18.31
C HIS A 450 -20.47 -29.11 -16.88
N PRO A 451 -19.39 -29.86 -16.60
CA PRO A 451 -19.14 -30.39 -15.28
C PRO A 451 -18.59 -29.33 -14.33
N SER A 452 -19.20 -29.29 -13.15
CA SER A 452 -18.83 -28.59 -11.92
C SER A 452 -17.42 -28.97 -11.43
N GLN A 453 -16.57 -27.96 -11.16
CA GLN A 453 -15.38 -28.13 -10.31
C GLN A 453 -15.64 -27.59 -8.91
N THR A 454 -15.36 -28.46 -7.95
CA THR A 454 -15.55 -28.33 -6.51
C THR A 454 -14.60 -27.30 -5.89
N PHE A 455 -15.15 -26.34 -5.13
CA PHE A 455 -14.41 -25.44 -4.26
C PHE A 455 -13.81 -26.22 -3.06
N LEU A 456 -12.50 -26.10 -2.84
CA LEU A 456 -11.83 -26.54 -1.61
C LEU A 456 -11.62 -25.31 -0.70
N PRO A 457 -11.99 -25.37 0.60
CA PRO A 457 -11.73 -24.30 1.56
C PRO A 457 -10.26 -24.30 1.99
N GLY A 458 -9.73 -23.10 2.25
CA GLY A 458 -8.32 -22.82 2.50
C GLY A 458 -7.71 -23.59 3.67
N MET A 459 -6.47 -24.05 3.48
CA MET A 459 -5.66 -24.66 4.53
C MET A 459 -5.20 -23.59 5.54
N THR A 460 -5.53 -23.83 6.80
CA THR A 460 -4.98 -23.13 7.97
C THR A 460 -3.55 -23.61 8.25
N PHE A 461 -2.61 -22.69 8.47
CA PHE A 461 -1.25 -23.02 8.91
C PHE A 461 -1.21 -23.14 10.45
N PRO A 462 -0.50 -24.13 11.01
CA PRO A 462 -0.41 -24.33 12.44
C PRO A 462 0.59 -23.38 13.10
N TYR A 463 0.13 -22.69 14.13
CA TYR A 463 0.91 -21.90 15.08
C TYR A 463 1.86 -22.81 15.89
N ARG A 464 3.15 -22.48 15.98
CA ARG A 464 4.08 -23.08 16.96
C ARG A 464 4.46 -22.01 18.00
N PRO A 465 4.17 -22.23 19.29
CA PRO A 465 4.71 -21.39 20.36
C PRO A 465 6.19 -21.73 20.58
N ILE A 466 7.04 -20.71 20.70
CA ILE A 466 8.42 -20.85 21.21
C ILE A 466 8.39 -20.53 22.71
N ARG A 467 9.02 -21.40 23.50
CA ARG A 467 9.24 -21.26 24.94
C ARG A 467 10.36 -20.28 25.24
#